data_AF-A0A8T7FQJ0-F1
#
_entry.id   AF-A0A8T7FQJ0-F1
#
_cell.length_a   1.000
_cell.length_b   1.000
_cell.length_c   1.000
_cell.angle_alpha   90.00
_cell.angle_beta   90.00
_cell.angle_gamma   90.00
#
_symmetry.space_group_name_H-M   'P 1'
#
loop_
_entity.id
_entity.type
_entity.pdbx_description
1 polymer ?
#
loop_
_entity_poly.entity_id
_entity_poly.type
_entity_poly.pdbx_seq_one_letter_code
_entity_poly.pdbx_strand_id
1 'polypeptide(L)'
;MSARTRKLFPTAYESPRVRFTLVDGKTERRIPAWVVREHGYVYGLREWYKAHQLIPGSLVQVRRGENPGEVIVEARTQRASKDWVRTVMVGTDGGLVFAMLKQPITAEFNERMVVHVPDFKALDPVWEKKRPFEDLVLQVMRELSKSNPQGHVHAQELYAAVNLVRRIPPAPLFALLAANPVFKHVGDLHFRLEEVE
;
A
#
# COMPACT_ATOMS: atom_id res chain seq x y z
N MET A 1 -4.64 7.46 7.90
CA MET A 1 -3.82 8.63 7.51
C MET A 1 -2.85 8.90 8.65
N SER A 2 -1.57 9.17 8.36
CA SER A 2 -0.56 9.41 9.41
C SER A 2 -0.80 10.74 10.14
N ALA A 3 -0.27 10.88 11.35
CA ALA A 3 -0.36 12.13 12.13
C ALA A 3 0.29 13.32 11.40
N ARG A 4 1.41 13.09 10.69
CA ARG A 4 2.10 14.11 9.88
C ARG A 4 1.20 14.60 8.73
N THR A 5 0.64 13.67 7.96
CA THR A 5 -0.18 13.98 6.79
C THR A 5 -1.54 14.57 7.19
N ARG A 6 -2.11 14.18 8.33
CA ARG A 6 -3.41 14.69 8.82
C ARG A 6 -3.47 16.21 8.91
N LYS A 7 -2.35 16.87 9.26
CA LYS A 7 -2.26 18.34 9.37
C LYS A 7 -2.36 19.07 8.02
N LEU A 8 -2.27 18.36 6.90
CA LEU A 8 -2.41 18.94 5.56
C LEU A 8 -3.87 19.01 5.10
N PHE A 9 -4.75 18.22 5.71
CA PHE A 9 -6.16 18.12 5.34
C PHE A 9 -7.05 18.92 6.28
N PRO A 10 -8.20 19.42 5.80
CA PRO A 10 -9.13 20.14 6.65
C PRO A 10 -9.75 19.24 7.73
N THR A 11 -10.18 19.86 8.81
CA THR A 11 -10.88 19.22 9.93
C THR A 11 -12.16 19.98 10.25
N ALA A 12 -13.05 19.36 11.01
CA ALA A 12 -14.25 19.97 11.56
C ALA A 12 -14.37 19.61 13.04
N TYR A 13 -15.16 20.37 13.80
CA TYR A 13 -15.50 20.00 15.17
C TYR A 13 -16.44 18.78 15.16
N GLU A 14 -17.62 18.93 14.56
CA GLU A 14 -18.70 17.93 14.64
C GLU A 14 -18.81 17.05 13.40
N SER A 15 -18.55 17.59 12.20
CA SER A 15 -18.83 16.84 10.96
C SER A 15 -17.92 15.60 10.82
N PRO A 16 -18.48 14.40 10.56
CA PRO A 16 -17.69 13.18 10.34
C PRO A 16 -17.00 13.16 8.97
N ARG A 17 -17.52 13.93 8.01
CA ARG A 17 -17.02 13.99 6.63
C ARG A 17 -16.85 15.45 6.20
N VAL A 18 -15.63 15.83 5.86
CA VAL A 18 -15.31 17.20 5.44
C VAL A 18 -15.01 17.19 3.96
N ARG A 19 -15.85 17.87 3.17
CA ARG A 19 -15.59 18.09 1.74
C ARG A 19 -14.46 19.08 1.58
N PHE A 20 -13.56 18.80 0.65
CA PHE A 20 -12.45 19.67 0.29
C PHE A 20 -12.08 19.47 -1.18
N THR A 21 -11.10 20.24 -1.66
CA THR A 21 -10.63 20.15 -3.05
C THR A 21 -9.21 19.61 -3.07
N LEU A 22 -9.00 18.51 -3.79
CA LEU A 22 -7.68 18.10 -4.24
C LEU A 22 -7.34 18.90 -5.49
N VAL A 23 -6.12 19.41 -5.57
CA VAL A 23 -5.61 20.11 -6.75
C VAL A 23 -4.43 19.30 -7.28
N ASP A 24 -4.48 18.94 -8.55
CA ASP A 24 -3.35 18.31 -9.21
C ASP A 24 -2.20 19.32 -9.37
N GLY A 25 -1.03 19.00 -8.82
CA GLY A 25 0.12 19.92 -8.81
C GLY A 25 0.72 20.23 -10.18
N LYS A 26 0.40 19.45 -11.22
CA LYS A 26 0.93 19.62 -12.59
C LYS A 26 -0.07 20.21 -13.55
N THR A 27 -1.34 19.82 -13.42
CA THR A 27 -2.41 20.19 -14.36
C THR A 27 -3.38 21.22 -13.78
N GLU A 28 -3.24 21.57 -12.50
CA GLU A 28 -4.15 22.42 -11.73
C GLU A 28 -5.60 21.91 -11.67
N ARG A 29 -5.84 20.68 -12.13
CA ARG A 29 -7.16 20.06 -12.14
C ARG A 29 -7.68 19.95 -10.71
N ARG A 30 -8.88 20.49 -10.50
CA ARG A 30 -9.59 20.46 -9.22
C ARG A 30 -10.45 19.21 -9.13
N ILE A 31 -10.30 18.46 -8.04
CA ILE A 31 -10.95 17.17 -7.82
C ILE A 31 -11.69 17.25 -6.47
N PRO A 32 -13.03 17.14 -6.44
CA PRO A 32 -13.76 17.11 -5.18
C PRO A 32 -13.41 15.86 -4.38
N ALA A 33 -13.11 16.04 -3.10
CA ALA A 33 -12.63 14.99 -2.22
C ALA A 33 -13.23 15.11 -0.82
N TRP A 34 -13.09 14.06 -0.03
CA TRP A 34 -13.63 13.99 1.33
C TRP A 34 -12.59 13.48 2.30
N VAL A 35 -12.43 14.18 3.43
CA VAL A 35 -11.79 13.62 4.61
C VAL A 35 -12.86 12.87 5.39
N VAL A 36 -12.67 11.56 5.57
CA VAL A 36 -13.52 10.71 6.41
C VAL A 36 -12.82 10.60 7.77
N ARG A 37 -13.26 11.41 8.74
CA ARG A 37 -12.54 11.61 10.02
C ARG A 37 -12.57 10.35 10.88
N GLU A 38 -13.75 9.74 11.02
CA GLU A 38 -13.98 8.55 11.86
C GLU A 38 -13.05 7.39 11.49
N HIS A 39 -12.73 7.24 10.21
CA HIS A 39 -11.87 6.17 9.69
C HIS A 39 -10.49 6.65 9.24
N GLY A 40 -10.21 7.95 9.40
CA GLY A 40 -8.91 8.56 9.11
C GLY A 40 -8.40 8.35 7.69
N TYR A 41 -9.23 8.52 6.66
CA TYR A 41 -8.80 8.42 5.25
C TYR A 41 -9.35 9.54 4.37
N VAL A 42 -8.77 9.67 3.18
CA VAL A 42 -9.19 10.60 2.12
C VAL A 42 -9.84 9.80 1.01
N TYR A 43 -10.99 10.25 0.53
CA TYR A 43 -11.73 9.68 -0.59
C TYR A 43 -11.70 10.64 -1.78
N GLY A 44 -11.58 10.11 -3.01
CA GLY A 44 -11.61 10.89 -4.25
C GLY A 44 -10.42 10.72 -5.19
N LEU A 45 -9.38 9.97 -4.79
CA LEU A 45 -8.13 9.85 -5.56
C LEU A 45 -8.13 8.74 -6.63
N ARG A 46 -9.18 7.91 -6.75
CA ARG A 46 -9.17 6.73 -7.64
C ARG A 46 -8.85 7.09 -9.09
N GLU A 47 -9.60 8.02 -9.66
CA GLU A 47 -9.42 8.40 -11.06
C GLU A 47 -8.11 9.19 -11.26
N TRP A 48 -7.65 9.90 -10.23
CA TRP A 48 -6.35 10.57 -10.24
C TRP A 48 -5.18 9.58 -10.30
N TYR A 49 -5.22 8.51 -9.50
CA TYR A 49 -4.21 7.43 -9.55
C TYR A 49 -4.17 6.75 -10.92
N LYS A 50 -5.34 6.44 -11.51
CA LYS A 50 -5.44 5.84 -12.84
C LYS A 50 -4.86 6.75 -13.93
N ALA A 51 -5.21 8.03 -13.90
CA ALA A 51 -4.72 9.00 -14.89
C ALA A 51 -3.18 9.11 -14.91
N HIS A 52 -2.54 8.91 -13.75
CA HIS A 52 -1.09 8.91 -13.60
C HIS A 52 -0.46 7.50 -13.70
N GLN A 53 -1.27 6.46 -13.94
CA GLN A 53 -0.83 5.06 -13.99
C GLN A 53 -0.05 4.63 -12.74
N LEU A 54 -0.48 5.12 -11.56
CA LEU A 54 0.19 4.81 -10.30
C LEU A 54 -0.16 3.40 -9.81
N ILE A 55 0.84 2.76 -9.20
CA ILE A 55 0.73 1.43 -8.61
C ILE A 55 0.99 1.50 -7.10
N PRO A 56 0.58 0.49 -6.31
CA PRO A 56 1.02 0.37 -4.93
C PRO A 56 2.54 0.53 -4.81
N GLY A 57 2.99 1.43 -3.94
CA GLY A 57 4.40 1.79 -3.77
C GLY A 57 4.85 3.05 -4.52
N SER A 58 4.08 3.58 -5.48
CA SER A 58 4.38 4.84 -6.15
C SER A 58 4.43 6.03 -5.18
N LEU A 59 5.34 6.97 -5.42
CA LEU A 59 5.56 8.14 -4.59
C LEU A 59 4.65 9.31 -5.00
N VAL A 60 3.90 9.81 -4.03
CA VAL A 60 3.01 10.97 -4.17
C VAL A 60 3.40 12.03 -3.16
N GLN A 61 3.56 13.26 -3.62
CA GLN A 61 3.74 14.41 -2.77
C GLN A 61 2.38 15.02 -2.41
N VAL A 62 2.24 15.46 -1.17
CA VAL A 62 1.03 16.12 -0.66
C VAL A 62 1.46 17.40 0.05
N ARG A 63 0.87 18.53 -0.32
CA ARG A 63 1.13 19.84 0.30
C ARG A 63 -0.15 20.65 0.45
N ARG A 64 -0.16 21.66 1.31
CA ARG A 64 -1.29 22.59 1.43
C ARG A 64 -1.44 23.37 0.13
N GLY A 65 -2.68 23.60 -0.29
CA GLY A 65 -2.98 24.53 -1.37
C GLY A 65 -2.85 25.98 -0.92
N GLU A 66 -2.93 26.90 -1.88
CA GLU A 66 -2.89 28.34 -1.62
C GLU A 66 -4.18 28.82 -0.95
N ASN A 67 -5.32 28.20 -1.31
CA ASN A 67 -6.61 28.56 -0.74
C ASN A 67 -7.02 27.62 0.41
N PRO A 68 -7.76 28.12 1.42
CA PRO A 68 -8.36 27.28 2.45
C PRO A 68 -9.22 26.16 1.84
N GLY A 69 -9.03 24.94 2.33
CA GLY A 69 -9.77 23.76 1.83
C GLY A 69 -9.18 23.14 0.56
N GLU A 70 -8.04 23.62 0.08
CA GLU A 70 -7.29 23.00 -1.00
C GLU A 70 -6.09 22.20 -0.49
N VAL A 71 -5.88 21.03 -1.08
CA VAL A 71 -4.70 20.19 -0.87
C VAL A 71 -4.14 19.82 -2.22
N ILE A 72 -2.87 20.10 -2.42
CA ILE A 72 -2.19 19.77 -3.67
C ILE A 72 -1.64 18.35 -3.58
N VAL A 73 -1.90 17.56 -4.61
CA VAL A 73 -1.38 16.21 -4.82
C VAL A 73 -0.58 16.16 -6.11
N GLU A 74 0.59 15.55 -6.04
CA GLU A 74 1.49 15.48 -7.19
C GLU A 74 2.18 14.13 -7.25
N ALA A 75 2.04 13.45 -8.39
CA ALA A 75 2.75 12.21 -8.66
C ALA A 75 4.21 12.53 -9.01
N ARG A 76 5.16 11.81 -8.39
CA ARG A 76 6.57 11.84 -8.81
C ARG A 76 6.74 11.00 -10.07
N THR A 77 6.26 11.52 -11.19
CA THR A 77 6.34 10.82 -12.48
C THR A 77 7.78 10.78 -13.00
N GLN A 78 8.15 9.69 -13.67
CA GLN A 78 9.42 9.54 -14.36
C GLN A 78 9.16 9.19 -15.84
N ARG A 79 10.22 9.23 -16.67
CA ARG A 79 10.11 8.74 -18.05
C ARG A 79 9.68 7.27 -18.01
N ALA A 80 8.66 6.93 -18.78
CA ALA A 80 8.14 5.57 -18.84
C ALA A 80 9.27 4.58 -19.18
N SER A 81 9.44 3.58 -18.32
CA SER A 81 10.44 2.53 -18.46
C SER A 81 9.84 1.18 -18.13
N LYS A 82 10.57 0.10 -18.40
CA LYS A 82 10.22 -1.23 -17.95
C LYS A 82 11.15 -1.62 -16.81
N ASP A 83 10.60 -1.99 -15.67
CA ASP A 83 11.36 -2.37 -14.48
C ASP A 83 10.90 -3.73 -13.94
N TRP A 84 11.79 -4.45 -13.27
CA TRP A 84 11.47 -5.70 -12.60
C TRP A 84 10.88 -5.39 -11.23
N VAL A 85 9.57 -5.58 -11.09
CA VAL A 85 8.87 -5.32 -9.84
C VAL A 85 8.09 -6.54 -9.39
N ARG A 86 7.92 -6.65 -8.07
CA ARG A 86 7.06 -7.67 -7.47
C ARG A 86 5.65 -7.51 -8.04
N THR A 87 5.15 -8.56 -8.66
CA THR A 87 3.81 -8.61 -9.24
C THR A 87 3.00 -9.65 -8.50
N VAL A 88 1.79 -9.26 -8.06
CA VAL A 88 0.84 -10.19 -7.43
C VAL A 88 -0.04 -10.84 -8.49
N MET A 89 -0.31 -12.12 -8.31
CA MET A 89 -1.28 -12.90 -9.07
C MET A 89 -2.18 -13.63 -8.06
N VAL A 90 -3.45 -13.81 -8.41
CA VAL A 90 -4.40 -14.54 -7.57
C VAL A 90 -4.62 -15.91 -8.20
N GLY A 91 -4.27 -16.96 -7.46
CA GLY A 91 -4.50 -18.34 -7.86
C GLY A 91 -5.99 -18.69 -7.89
N THR A 92 -6.34 -19.79 -8.56
CA THR A 92 -7.72 -20.28 -8.65
C THR A 92 -8.31 -20.69 -7.30
N ASP A 93 -7.44 -20.97 -6.32
CA ASP A 93 -7.76 -21.28 -4.92
C ASP A 93 -7.90 -20.03 -4.03
N GLY A 94 -7.71 -18.83 -4.58
CA GLY A 94 -7.68 -17.57 -3.83
C GLY A 94 -6.37 -17.34 -3.08
N GLY A 95 -5.32 -18.10 -3.39
CA GLY A 95 -3.96 -17.87 -2.93
C GLY A 95 -3.33 -16.66 -3.61
N LEU A 96 -2.49 -15.90 -2.89
CA LEU A 96 -1.67 -14.83 -3.47
C LEU A 96 -0.34 -15.43 -3.90
N VAL A 97 0.06 -15.21 -5.15
CA VAL A 97 1.38 -15.59 -5.67
C VAL A 97 2.14 -14.32 -6.03
N PHE A 98 3.42 -14.27 -5.67
CA PHE A 98 4.29 -13.15 -6.01
C PHE A 98 5.41 -13.62 -6.93
N ALA A 99 5.67 -12.85 -7.98
CA ALA A 99 6.79 -13.07 -8.89
C ALA A 99 7.43 -11.75 -9.28
N MET A 100 8.73 -11.77 -9.57
CA MET A 100 9.41 -10.63 -10.19
C MET A 100 9.13 -10.65 -11.68
N LEU A 101 8.37 -9.67 -12.17
CA LEU A 101 8.02 -9.54 -13.58
C LEU A 101 8.38 -8.14 -14.08
N LYS A 102 8.69 -8.06 -15.37
CA LYS A 102 9.03 -6.81 -16.03
C LYS A 102 7.76 -6.03 -16.37
N GLN A 103 7.50 -4.93 -15.66
CA GLN A 103 6.28 -4.11 -15.77
C GLN A 103 6.58 -2.70 -16.29
N PRO A 104 5.63 -2.06 -16.99
CA PRO A 104 5.74 -0.64 -17.32
C PRO A 104 5.59 0.22 -16.06
N ILE A 105 6.53 1.14 -15.84
CA ILE A 105 6.54 2.06 -14.70
C ILE A 105 6.58 3.50 -15.21
N THR A 106 5.72 4.34 -14.65
CA THR A 106 5.58 5.77 -14.99
C THR A 106 5.87 6.73 -13.83
N ALA A 107 6.12 6.22 -12.64
CA ALA A 107 6.39 7.02 -11.45
C ALA A 107 7.47 6.40 -10.56
N GLU A 108 8.21 7.24 -9.85
CA GLU A 108 9.10 6.82 -8.77
C GLU A 108 8.31 5.98 -7.76
N PHE A 109 8.94 4.95 -7.22
CA PHE A 109 8.34 4.07 -6.23
C PHE A 109 9.35 3.72 -5.14
N ASN A 110 8.83 3.25 -4.00
CA ASN A 110 9.68 2.64 -2.97
C ASN A 110 9.87 1.15 -3.29
N GLU A 111 11.12 0.72 -3.49
CA GLU A 111 11.49 -0.64 -3.91
C GLU A 111 10.94 -1.74 -2.99
N ARG A 112 10.92 -1.49 -1.68
CA ARG A 112 10.39 -2.47 -0.71
C ARG A 112 8.86 -2.50 -0.69
N MET A 113 8.19 -1.40 -1.06
CA MET A 113 6.73 -1.30 -1.02
C MET A 113 6.03 -1.52 -2.36
N VAL A 114 6.77 -1.55 -3.47
CA VAL A 114 6.16 -1.70 -4.79
C VAL A 114 5.55 -3.07 -4.97
N VAL A 115 4.28 -3.10 -5.38
CA VAL A 115 3.63 -4.30 -5.87
C VAL A 115 2.77 -3.94 -7.07
N HIS A 116 3.09 -4.49 -8.23
CA HIS A 116 2.24 -4.36 -9.41
C HIS A 116 1.03 -5.29 -9.30
N VAL A 117 -0.16 -4.74 -9.56
CA VAL A 117 -1.44 -5.46 -9.50
C VAL A 117 -2.05 -5.43 -10.90
N PRO A 118 -1.92 -6.52 -11.69
CA PRO A 118 -2.43 -6.54 -13.07
C PRO A 118 -3.96 -6.42 -13.14
N ASP A 119 -4.66 -7.06 -12.20
CA ASP A 119 -6.11 -6.98 -12.06
C ASP A 119 -6.48 -6.74 -10.59
N PHE A 120 -6.96 -5.53 -10.30
CA PHE A 120 -7.43 -5.19 -8.96
C PHE A 120 -8.69 -5.97 -8.55
N LYS A 121 -9.56 -6.34 -9.50
CA LYS A 121 -10.79 -7.08 -9.19
C LYS A 121 -10.49 -8.50 -8.72
N ALA A 122 -9.40 -9.09 -9.19
CA ALA A 122 -8.96 -10.41 -8.74
C ALA A 122 -8.65 -10.44 -7.22
N LEU A 123 -8.35 -9.29 -6.60
CA LEU A 123 -8.11 -9.20 -5.17
C LEU A 123 -9.40 -9.14 -4.34
N ASP A 124 -10.55 -8.79 -4.92
CA ASP A 124 -11.81 -8.58 -4.19
C ASP A 124 -12.23 -9.83 -3.38
N PRO A 125 -12.22 -11.06 -3.93
CA PRO A 125 -12.55 -12.26 -3.15
C PRO A 125 -11.56 -12.54 -2.02
N VAL A 126 -10.27 -12.23 -2.22
CA VAL A 126 -9.23 -12.42 -1.21
C VAL A 126 -9.43 -11.43 -0.05
N TRP A 127 -9.84 -10.20 -0.37
CA TRP A 127 -10.17 -9.13 0.56
C TRP A 127 -11.41 -9.46 1.41
N GLU A 128 -12.47 -9.97 0.78
CA GLU A 128 -13.74 -10.29 1.45
C GLU A 128 -13.62 -11.49 2.39
N LYS A 129 -12.69 -12.41 2.12
CA LYS A 129 -12.46 -13.59 2.95
C LYS A 129 -11.91 -13.21 4.33
N LYS A 130 -12.79 -13.26 5.34
CA LYS A 130 -12.43 -13.13 6.75
C LYS A 130 -11.53 -14.29 7.17
N ARG A 131 -10.33 -13.95 7.62
CA ARG A 131 -9.35 -14.89 8.18
C ARG A 131 -8.63 -14.25 9.37
N PRO A 132 -8.14 -15.03 10.35
CA PRO A 132 -7.25 -14.51 11.39
C PRO A 132 -6.09 -13.71 10.78
N PHE A 133 -5.67 -12.64 11.46
CA PHE A 133 -4.61 -11.77 10.94
C PHE A 133 -3.28 -12.52 10.81
N GLU A 134 -2.96 -13.36 11.78
CA GLU A 134 -1.79 -14.23 11.76
C GLU A 134 -1.76 -15.15 10.54
N ASP A 135 -2.86 -15.84 10.25
CA ASP A 135 -2.96 -16.74 9.09
C ASP A 135 -2.71 -16.00 7.76
N LEU A 136 -3.23 -14.78 7.63
CA LEU A 136 -2.97 -13.94 6.46
C LEU A 136 -1.47 -13.61 6.35
N VAL A 137 -0.84 -13.20 7.46
CA VAL A 137 0.57 -12.83 7.47
C VAL A 137 1.45 -14.04 7.17
N LEU A 138 1.16 -15.20 7.76
CA LEU A 138 1.85 -16.46 7.46
C LEU A 138 1.72 -16.83 5.99
N GLN A 139 0.52 -16.77 5.43
CA GLN A 139 0.29 -17.08 4.01
C GLN A 139 1.10 -16.15 3.10
N VAL A 140 1.02 -14.83 3.32
CA VAL A 140 1.75 -13.86 2.50
C VAL A 140 3.27 -14.03 2.66
N MET A 141 3.74 -14.27 3.89
CA MET A 141 5.17 -14.44 4.15
C MET A 141 5.74 -15.71 3.51
N ARG A 142 5.01 -16.83 3.53
CA ARG A 142 5.38 -18.07 2.82
C ARG A 142 5.54 -17.85 1.32
N GLU A 143 4.72 -16.98 0.74
CA GLU A 143 4.77 -16.71 -0.70
C GLU A 143 5.90 -15.74 -1.04
N LEU A 144 6.13 -14.72 -0.21
CA LEU A 144 7.27 -13.81 -0.37
C LEU A 144 8.62 -14.49 -0.16
N SER A 145 8.72 -15.43 0.79
CA SER A 145 9.96 -16.14 1.10
C SER A 145 10.48 -16.94 -0.09
N LYS A 146 9.61 -17.39 -1.01
CA LYS A 146 10.02 -18.13 -2.22
C LYS A 146 10.93 -17.32 -3.16
N SER A 147 10.87 -15.99 -3.10
CA SER A 147 11.72 -15.12 -3.93
C SER A 147 13.16 -14.99 -3.41
N ASN A 148 13.44 -15.46 -2.19
CA ASN A 148 14.76 -15.39 -1.58
C ASN A 148 15.21 -16.80 -1.15
N PRO A 149 16.36 -17.31 -1.62
CA PRO A 149 16.85 -18.63 -1.24
C PRO A 149 17.03 -18.84 0.28
N GLN A 150 17.28 -17.78 1.04
CA GLN A 150 17.38 -17.83 2.51
C GLN A 150 16.01 -17.74 3.20
N GLY A 151 14.93 -17.55 2.44
CA GLY A 151 13.57 -17.38 2.96
C GLY A 151 13.34 -16.06 3.69
N HIS A 152 14.28 -15.11 3.60
CA HIS A 152 14.19 -13.81 4.27
C HIS A 152 13.22 -12.88 3.55
N VAL A 153 12.35 -12.22 4.31
CA VAL A 153 11.38 -11.22 3.83
C VAL A 153 11.55 -9.95 4.67
N HIS A 154 11.69 -8.80 4.01
CA HIS A 154 11.79 -7.54 4.73
C HIS A 154 10.40 -7.07 5.21
N ALA A 155 10.29 -6.52 6.42
CA ALA A 155 9.00 -6.16 7.02
C ALA A 155 8.18 -5.14 6.18
N GLN A 156 8.83 -4.22 5.46
CA GLN A 156 8.14 -3.29 4.55
C GLN A 156 7.48 -4.00 3.36
N GLU A 157 8.09 -5.08 2.86
CA GLU A 157 7.59 -5.87 1.74
C GLU A 157 6.37 -6.67 2.16
N LEU A 158 6.47 -7.32 3.32
CA LEU A 158 5.36 -8.02 3.96
C LEU A 158 4.21 -7.06 4.25
N TYR A 159 4.51 -5.87 4.78
CA TYR A 159 3.52 -4.83 5.03
C TYR A 159 2.79 -4.42 3.74
N ALA A 160 3.52 -4.18 2.66
CA ALA A 160 2.94 -3.78 1.37
C ALA A 160 2.03 -4.88 0.80
N ALA A 161 2.50 -6.13 0.82
CA ALA A 161 1.75 -7.28 0.32
C ALA A 161 0.48 -7.56 1.14
N VAL A 162 0.56 -7.53 2.47
CA VAL A 162 -0.62 -7.70 3.35
C VAL A 162 -1.65 -6.59 3.11
N ASN A 163 -1.20 -5.35 2.90
CA ASN A 163 -2.10 -4.20 2.67
C ASN A 163 -2.85 -4.24 1.34
N LEU A 164 -2.50 -5.13 0.42
CA LEU A 164 -3.29 -5.37 -0.80
C LEU A 164 -4.67 -5.97 -0.49
N VAL A 165 -4.77 -6.77 0.57
CA VAL A 165 -5.97 -7.54 0.93
C VAL A 165 -6.48 -7.26 2.35
N ARG A 166 -5.70 -6.53 3.16
CA ARG A 166 -6.13 -6.08 4.49
C ARG A 166 -5.42 -4.79 4.88
N ARG A 167 -6.16 -3.67 4.83
CA ARG A 167 -5.62 -2.37 5.25
C ARG A 167 -5.33 -2.32 6.74
N ILE A 168 -4.06 -2.15 7.11
CA ILE A 168 -3.62 -2.02 8.50
C ILE A 168 -2.54 -0.95 8.62
N PRO A 169 -2.42 -0.25 9.76
CA PRO A 169 -1.19 0.47 10.08
C PRO A 169 -0.02 -0.51 10.27
N PRO A 170 1.24 -0.06 10.27
CA PRO A 170 2.39 -0.95 10.46
C PRO A 170 2.45 -1.63 11.84
N ALA A 171 1.94 -0.97 12.88
CA ALA A 171 2.10 -1.42 14.27
C ALA A 171 1.54 -2.84 14.56
N PRO A 172 0.31 -3.22 14.15
CA PRO A 172 -0.18 -4.58 14.29
C PRO A 172 0.71 -5.65 13.65
N LEU A 173 1.29 -5.37 12.48
CA LEU A 173 2.19 -6.31 11.82
C LEU A 173 3.47 -6.48 12.65
N PHE A 174 4.10 -5.38 13.08
CA PHE A 174 5.31 -5.46 13.91
C PHE A 174 5.06 -6.13 15.26
N ALA A 175 3.91 -5.87 15.89
CA ALA A 175 3.54 -6.54 17.13
C ALA A 175 3.43 -8.05 16.95
N LEU A 176 2.79 -8.50 15.85
CA LEU A 176 2.71 -9.93 15.52
C LEU A 176 4.09 -10.54 15.27
N LEU A 177 4.91 -9.89 14.43
CA LEU A 177 6.26 -10.37 14.10
C LEU A 177 7.18 -10.45 15.32
N ALA A 178 6.99 -9.58 16.33
CA ALA A 178 7.78 -9.58 17.55
C ALA A 178 7.28 -10.57 18.62
N ALA A 179 5.96 -10.81 18.68
CA ALA A 179 5.35 -11.60 19.74
C ALA A 179 5.25 -13.10 19.41
N ASN A 180 5.21 -13.47 18.13
CA ASN A 180 4.99 -14.85 17.72
C ASN A 180 6.32 -15.51 17.28
N PRO A 181 6.76 -16.60 17.96
CA PRO A 181 8.05 -17.22 17.73
C PRO A 181 8.21 -17.88 16.36
N VAL A 182 7.12 -18.06 15.59
CA VAL A 182 7.17 -18.53 14.20
C VAL A 182 7.88 -17.54 13.28
N PHE A 183 7.94 -16.25 13.65
CA PHE A 183 8.65 -15.22 12.90
C PHE A 183 10.02 -14.98 13.54
N LYS A 184 11.10 -15.40 12.88
CA LYS A 184 12.46 -15.13 13.36
C LYS A 184 13.02 -13.88 12.72
N HIS A 185 13.37 -12.91 13.56
CA HIS A 185 14.13 -11.73 13.14
C HIS A 185 15.58 -12.13 12.83
N VAL A 186 16.08 -11.70 11.67
CA VAL A 186 17.44 -12.04 11.18
C VAL A 186 18.30 -10.81 10.90
N GLY A 187 17.88 -9.62 11.35
CA GLY A 187 18.60 -8.35 11.18
C GLY A 187 18.01 -7.43 10.11
N ASP A 188 18.27 -6.12 10.20
CA ASP A 188 17.76 -5.07 9.28
C ASP A 188 16.26 -5.23 8.90
N LEU A 189 15.40 -5.45 9.91
CA LEU A 189 13.96 -5.71 9.72
C LEU A 189 13.60 -6.88 8.76
N HIS A 190 14.52 -7.80 8.52
CA HIS A 190 14.25 -9.05 7.82
C HIS A 190 13.76 -10.12 8.80
N PHE A 191 12.81 -10.91 8.33
CA PHE A 191 12.24 -12.03 9.06
C PHE A 191 12.22 -13.27 8.18
N ARG A 192 12.30 -14.45 8.80
CA ARG A 192 12.02 -15.74 8.17
C ARG A 192 11.02 -16.52 9.01
N LEU A 193 10.36 -17.49 8.40
CA LEU A 193 9.54 -18.43 9.15
C LEU A 193 10.44 -19.48 9.80
N GLU A 194 10.15 -19.84 11.05
CA GLU A 194 10.75 -21.01 11.66
C GLU A 194 10.32 -22.25 10.88
N GLU A 195 11.27 -23.12 10.54
CA GLU A 195 10.96 -24.43 9.98
C GLU A 195 10.28 -25.26 11.07
N VAL A 196 9.10 -25.79 10.77
CA VAL A 196 8.48 -26.79 11.64
C VAL A 196 9.20 -28.10 11.31
N GLU A 197 10.00 -28.60 12.26
CA GLU A 197 10.59 -29.93 12.21
C GLU A 197 9.52 -31.03 12.06
#